data_AF-A0AAW0RSH7-F1
#
_entry.id   AF-A0AAW0RSH7-F1
#
_cell.length_a   1.000
_cell.length_b   1.000
_cell.length_c   1.000
_cell.angle_alpha   90.00
_cell.angle_beta   90.00
_cell.angle_gamma   90.00
#
_symmetry.space_group_name_H-M   'P 1'
#
loop_
_entity.id
_entity.type
_entity.pdbx_description
1 polymer ?
#
loop_
_entity_poly.entity_id
_entity_poly.type
_entity_poly.pdbx_seq_one_letter_code
_entity_poly.pdbx_strand_id
1 'polypeptide(L)'
;MREISLGEEFLIVAKYGMISFDHYALEKWNYDLPREEDGAQWRRLVMEYLDLSHRNRLRYKNMTTTVLMGEKDEDIESRLTPANIERVLKPFQTIRERNLTQLGGPGPIWITACYEESLHQQYCDLERRSEVGGATIETDMVLSDPDVYNINGDIHALAARIVERLPGLFDRSCAIRRGVGQDLVSIHRRTEALVYVADIECVVGGFVKVLLFDGHGQLLLASRVQPDELGGMADLWEGEYARGSATDHERAFDKFKDLPKDKPAKQGSDAEWETESEYGSAC
;
A
#
# COMPACT_ATOMS: atom_id res chain seq x y z
N MET A 1 0.70 30.74 6.20
CA MET A 1 0.18 29.52 6.82
C MET A 1 -0.41 28.68 5.69
N ARG A 2 0.24 27.58 5.30
CA ARG A 2 -0.42 26.57 4.47
C ARG A 2 -1.45 25.91 5.39
N GLU A 3 -2.72 26.25 5.22
CA GLU A 3 -3.79 25.41 5.73
C GLU A 3 -3.86 24.21 4.78
N ILE A 4 -3.28 23.09 5.24
CA ILE A 4 -3.58 21.73 4.75
C ILE A 4 -2.98 21.42 3.38
N SER A 5 -2.04 20.48 3.33
CA SER A 5 -1.50 19.95 2.07
C SER A 5 -2.62 19.27 1.26
N LEU A 6 -2.60 19.40 -0.07
CA LEU A 6 -3.45 18.62 -0.98
C LEU A 6 -3.35 17.14 -0.60
N GLY A 7 -4.46 16.56 -0.10
CA GLY A 7 -4.55 15.13 0.27
C GLY A 7 -4.95 14.80 1.71
N GLU A 8 -5.05 15.78 2.61
CA GLU A 8 -5.43 15.53 4.02
C GLU A 8 -6.91 15.15 4.23
N GLU A 9 -7.79 15.40 3.25
CA GLU A 9 -9.23 15.18 3.43
C GLU A 9 -9.68 13.71 3.39
N PHE A 10 -8.89 12.77 2.84
CA PHE A 10 -9.50 11.51 2.40
C PHE A 10 -9.53 10.34 3.39
N LEU A 11 -8.80 10.35 4.51
CA LEU A 11 -8.66 9.11 5.29
C LEU A 11 -8.41 9.35 6.79
N ILE A 12 -9.46 9.77 7.51
CA ILE A 12 -9.39 10.05 8.95
C ILE A 12 -9.20 8.77 9.79
N VAL A 13 -9.50 7.59 9.24
CA VAL A 13 -9.47 6.31 9.97
C VAL A 13 -8.52 5.33 9.29
N ALA A 14 -7.58 4.78 10.05
CA ALA A 14 -6.78 3.65 9.60
C ALA A 14 -7.62 2.37 9.62
N LYS A 15 -7.56 1.60 8.53
CA LYS A 15 -8.11 0.25 8.51
C LYS A 15 -7.02 -0.75 8.86
N TYR A 16 -7.14 -1.40 10.02
CA TYR A 16 -6.20 -2.42 10.48
C TYR A 16 -6.64 -3.82 10.05
N GLY A 17 -5.69 -4.70 9.74
CA GLY A 17 -5.98 -6.02 9.18
C GLY A 17 -6.28 -5.99 7.67
N MET A 18 -6.03 -4.87 7.02
CA MET A 18 -6.25 -4.68 5.57
C MET A 18 -4.96 -4.81 4.76
N ILE A 19 -3.85 -5.09 5.43
CA ILE A 19 -2.54 -5.30 4.82
C ILE A 19 -2.07 -6.68 5.28
N SER A 20 -1.60 -7.52 4.35
CA SER A 20 -1.12 -8.86 4.65
C SER A 20 -0.06 -8.86 5.76
N PHE A 21 0.85 -7.88 5.73
CA PHE A 21 1.86 -7.71 6.78
C PHE A 21 1.28 -7.53 8.19
N ASP A 22 0.10 -6.92 8.36
CA ASP A 22 -0.52 -6.75 9.68
C ASP A 22 -0.70 -8.11 10.37
N HIS A 23 -1.23 -9.08 9.62
CA HIS A 23 -1.48 -10.42 10.14
C HIS A 23 -0.17 -11.16 10.45
N TYR A 24 0.85 -10.99 9.60
CA TYR A 24 2.17 -11.55 9.87
C TYR A 24 2.77 -10.97 11.15
N ALA A 25 2.78 -9.64 11.28
CA ALA A 25 3.32 -8.94 12.43
C ALA A 25 2.61 -9.37 13.71
N LEU A 26 1.27 -9.39 13.72
CA LEU A 26 0.47 -9.81 14.88
C LEU A 26 0.70 -11.28 15.27
N GLU A 27 0.88 -12.18 14.29
CA GLU A 27 1.14 -13.60 14.53
C GLU A 27 2.57 -13.82 15.09
N LYS A 28 3.56 -13.08 14.58
CA LYS A 28 4.98 -13.28 14.92
C LYS A 28 5.49 -12.36 16.03
N TRP A 29 4.65 -11.47 16.54
CA TRP A 29 5.03 -10.57 17.61
C TRP A 29 5.35 -11.35 18.89
N ASN A 30 6.50 -11.08 19.48
CA ASN A 30 6.86 -11.52 20.81
C ASN A 30 6.36 -10.48 21.82
N TYR A 31 5.24 -10.79 22.47
CA TYR A 31 4.58 -9.92 23.45
C TYR A 31 5.28 -9.87 24.80
N ASP A 32 6.18 -10.81 25.09
CA ASP A 32 6.94 -10.88 26.35
C ASP A 32 8.12 -9.88 26.40
N LEU A 33 8.52 -9.36 25.22
CA LEU A 33 9.57 -8.34 25.15
C LEU A 33 9.05 -6.98 25.65
N PRO A 34 9.94 -6.13 26.21
CA PRO A 34 9.59 -4.79 26.66
C PRO A 34 9.34 -3.88 25.45
N ARG A 35 8.56 -2.79 25.64
CA ARG A 35 8.09 -1.93 24.54
C ARG A 35 9.23 -1.19 23.82
N GLU A 36 10.34 -0.99 24.50
CA GLU A 36 11.55 -0.37 23.95
C GLU A 36 12.14 -1.20 22.79
N GLU A 37 11.89 -2.51 22.78
CA GLU A 37 12.32 -3.43 21.72
C GLU A 37 11.33 -3.52 20.55
N ASP A 38 10.13 -2.95 20.68
CA ASP A 38 9.07 -3.07 19.68
C ASP A 38 9.54 -2.54 18.31
N GLY A 39 10.33 -1.45 18.27
CA GLY A 39 10.89 -0.92 17.02
C GLY A 39 11.93 -1.82 16.35
N ALA A 40 12.81 -2.45 17.12
CA ALA A 40 13.76 -3.43 16.57
C ALA A 40 13.03 -4.67 16.07
N GLN A 41 12.00 -5.08 16.80
CA GLN A 41 11.15 -6.20 16.43
C GLN A 41 10.40 -5.95 15.13
N TRP A 42 9.79 -4.77 14.96
CA TRP A 42 9.11 -4.36 13.73
C TRP A 42 10.02 -4.49 12.51
N ARG A 43 11.21 -3.87 12.57
CA ARG A 43 12.20 -3.94 11.47
C ARG A 43 12.57 -5.37 11.11
N ARG A 44 12.83 -6.21 12.11
CA ARG A 44 13.14 -7.62 11.90
C ARG A 44 11.98 -8.33 11.19
N LEU A 45 10.75 -8.13 11.66
CA LEU A 45 9.56 -8.78 11.09
C LEU A 45 9.28 -8.31 9.66
N VAL A 46 9.50 -7.04 9.33
CA VAL A 46 9.39 -6.54 7.94
C VAL A 46 10.36 -7.31 7.04
N MET A 47 11.63 -7.41 7.43
CA MET A 47 12.63 -8.11 6.62
C MET A 47 12.34 -9.61 6.50
N GLU A 48 11.95 -10.27 7.61
CA GLU A 48 11.56 -11.68 7.59
C GLU A 48 10.34 -11.93 6.71
N TYR A 49 9.35 -11.04 6.74
CA TYR A 49 8.17 -11.11 5.90
C TYR A 49 8.51 -10.96 4.41
N LEU A 50 9.35 -9.98 4.07
CA LEU A 50 9.76 -9.74 2.71
C LEU A 50 10.71 -10.82 2.18
N ASP A 51 11.39 -11.58 3.03
CA ASP A 51 12.15 -12.77 2.63
C ASP A 51 11.26 -13.99 2.35
N LEU A 52 10.00 -13.98 2.82
CA LEU A 52 9.07 -15.08 2.53
C LEU A 52 8.81 -15.22 1.03
N SER A 53 8.71 -16.46 0.58
CA SER A 53 8.17 -16.77 -0.74
C SER A 53 6.70 -16.30 -0.87
N HIS A 54 6.27 -15.97 -2.08
CA HIS A 54 4.87 -15.61 -2.36
C HIS A 54 3.86 -16.65 -1.82
N ARG A 55 4.19 -17.95 -1.91
CA ARG A 55 3.34 -19.02 -1.38
C ARG A 55 3.13 -18.89 0.12
N ASN A 56 4.17 -18.51 0.86
CA ASN A 56 4.09 -18.33 2.31
C ASN A 56 3.35 -17.04 2.67
N ARG A 57 3.49 -15.96 1.87
CA ARG A 57 2.72 -14.73 2.04
C ARG A 57 1.23 -14.89 1.72
N LEU A 58 0.87 -15.84 0.85
CA LEU A 58 -0.51 -16.08 0.42
C LEU A 58 -1.47 -16.33 1.60
N ARG A 59 -1.01 -16.98 2.67
CA ARG A 59 -1.83 -17.18 3.87
C ARG A 59 -2.29 -15.85 4.47
N TYR A 60 -1.39 -14.87 4.59
CA TYR A 60 -1.70 -13.56 5.16
C TYR A 60 -2.55 -12.70 4.20
N LYS A 61 -2.36 -12.88 2.89
CA LYS A 61 -3.24 -12.31 1.87
C LYS A 61 -4.68 -12.85 1.96
N ASN A 62 -4.82 -14.15 2.23
CA ASN A 62 -6.14 -14.75 2.45
C ASN A 62 -6.81 -14.19 3.71
N MET A 63 -6.06 -14.03 4.81
CA MET A 63 -6.59 -13.39 6.03
C MET A 63 -7.07 -11.96 5.76
N THR A 64 -6.30 -11.18 5.00
CA THR A 64 -6.70 -9.83 4.56
C THR A 64 -8.00 -9.89 3.76
N THR A 65 -8.15 -10.90 2.89
CA THR A 65 -9.37 -11.12 2.10
C THR A 65 -10.57 -11.46 2.98
N THR A 66 -10.39 -12.28 4.02
CA THR A 66 -11.45 -12.59 5.00
C THR A 66 -11.94 -11.32 5.71
N VAL A 67 -11.03 -10.47 6.18
CA VAL A 67 -11.36 -9.17 6.79
C VAL A 67 -12.11 -8.28 5.79
N LEU A 68 -11.63 -8.22 4.55
CA LEU A 68 -12.26 -7.46 3.46
C LEU A 68 -13.70 -7.90 3.18
N MET A 69 -13.97 -9.21 3.21
CA MET A 69 -15.31 -9.76 2.97
C MET A 69 -16.24 -9.61 4.18
N GLY A 70 -15.74 -9.11 5.31
CA GLY A 70 -16.48 -9.05 6.57
C GLY A 70 -16.81 -10.45 7.14
N GLU A 71 -16.07 -11.47 6.71
CA GLU A 71 -16.21 -12.82 7.22
C GLU A 71 -15.64 -12.91 8.63
N LYS A 72 -16.34 -13.62 9.52
CA LYS A 72 -15.89 -13.82 10.88
C LYS A 72 -14.89 -14.96 10.93
N ASP A 73 -13.74 -14.68 11.52
CA ASP A 73 -12.69 -15.66 11.80
C ASP A 73 -12.13 -15.38 13.19
N GLU A 74 -12.34 -16.34 14.12
CA GLU A 74 -11.95 -16.19 15.52
C GLU A 74 -10.43 -16.01 15.72
N ASP A 75 -9.61 -16.61 14.86
CA ASP A 75 -8.15 -16.53 14.92
C ASP A 75 -7.66 -15.15 14.46
N ILE A 76 -8.34 -14.56 13.48
CA ILE A 76 -8.09 -13.17 13.04
C ILE A 76 -8.59 -12.17 14.09
N GLU A 77 -9.83 -12.31 14.55
CA GLU A 77 -10.45 -11.41 15.52
C GLU A 77 -9.71 -11.40 16.87
N SER A 78 -9.26 -12.56 17.34
CA SER A 78 -8.48 -12.67 18.58
C SER A 78 -7.10 -11.99 18.51
N ARG A 79 -6.55 -11.77 17.31
CA ARG A 79 -5.29 -11.05 17.12
C ARG A 79 -5.50 -9.57 16.82
N LEU A 80 -6.53 -9.19 16.09
CA LEU A 80 -6.86 -7.79 15.75
C LEU A 80 -7.58 -7.05 16.91
N THR A 81 -7.12 -7.26 18.13
CA THR A 81 -7.67 -6.56 19.30
C THR A 81 -7.17 -5.12 19.35
N PRO A 82 -7.92 -4.19 19.97
CA PRO A 82 -7.46 -2.81 20.15
C PRO A 82 -6.09 -2.72 20.84
N ALA A 83 -5.84 -3.57 21.83
CA ALA A 83 -4.57 -3.60 22.56
C ALA A 83 -3.38 -3.99 21.65
N ASN A 84 -3.58 -4.99 20.78
CA ASN A 84 -2.55 -5.40 19.83
C ASN A 84 -2.34 -4.36 18.74
N ILE A 85 -3.41 -3.75 18.23
CA ILE A 85 -3.31 -2.67 17.23
C ILE A 85 -2.48 -1.50 17.76
N GLU A 86 -2.78 -1.03 18.99
CA GLU A 86 -2.10 0.11 19.61
C GLU A 86 -0.62 -0.16 19.88
N ARG A 87 -0.23 -1.42 20.13
CA ARG A 87 1.17 -1.80 20.39
C ARG A 87 1.94 -2.13 19.11
N VAL A 88 1.35 -2.95 18.24
CA VAL A 88 2.06 -3.64 17.17
C VAL A 88 1.99 -2.90 15.84
N LEU A 89 0.86 -2.26 15.52
CA LEU A 89 0.63 -1.71 14.17
C LEU A 89 0.71 -0.18 14.14
N LYS A 90 0.00 0.47 15.06
CA LYS A 90 -0.16 1.93 15.08
C LYS A 90 1.16 2.71 15.25
N PRO A 91 2.16 2.27 16.04
CA PRO A 91 3.37 3.06 16.26
C PRO A 91 4.29 3.17 15.02
N PHE A 92 4.21 2.22 14.08
CA PHE A 92 5.23 2.08 13.03
C PHE A 92 4.78 2.58 11.67
N GLN A 93 3.50 2.88 11.50
CA GLN A 93 2.96 3.44 10.27
C GLN A 93 1.89 4.49 10.58
N THR A 94 1.92 5.61 9.87
CA THR A 94 0.86 6.61 9.90
C THR A 94 -0.39 6.08 9.21
N ILE A 95 -1.55 6.68 9.50
CA ILE A 95 -2.81 6.35 8.81
C ILE A 95 -2.64 6.47 7.29
N ARG A 96 -1.91 7.49 6.85
CA ARG A 96 -1.64 7.77 5.45
C ARG A 96 -0.80 6.67 4.81
N GLU A 97 0.32 6.30 5.43
CA GLU A 97 1.18 5.21 4.97
C GLU A 97 0.39 3.91 4.81
N ARG A 98 -0.41 3.56 5.81
CA ARG A 98 -1.21 2.32 5.80
C ARG A 98 -2.23 2.32 4.67
N ASN A 99 -3.00 3.39 4.55
CA ASN A 99 -4.06 3.44 3.56
C ASN A 99 -3.52 3.53 2.13
N LEU A 100 -2.37 4.19 1.91
CA LEU A 100 -1.66 4.16 0.64
C LEU A 100 -1.31 2.72 0.24
N THR A 101 -0.78 1.92 1.17
CA THR A 101 -0.46 0.51 0.86
C THR A 101 -1.69 -0.37 0.57
N GLN A 102 -2.88 0.01 1.04
CA GLN A 102 -4.13 -0.71 0.76
C GLN A 102 -4.69 -0.39 -0.62
N LEU A 103 -4.54 0.85 -1.07
CA LEU A 103 -5.17 1.34 -2.30
C LEU A 103 -4.67 0.59 -3.54
N GLY A 104 -3.49 -0.05 -3.46
CA GLY A 104 -3.04 -1.02 -4.47
C GLY A 104 -3.00 -0.47 -5.91
N GLY A 105 -3.14 0.84 -6.10
CA GLY A 105 -3.15 1.49 -7.39
C GLY A 105 -1.79 1.35 -8.05
N PRO A 106 -1.68 1.04 -9.35
CA PRO A 106 -0.39 0.97 -10.04
C PRO A 106 0.37 2.30 -9.97
N GLY A 107 -0.27 3.41 -9.64
CA GLY A 107 0.37 4.72 -9.65
C GLY A 107 1.67 4.83 -8.84
N PRO A 108 2.61 5.68 -9.31
CA PRO A 108 3.82 6.01 -8.59
C PRO A 108 3.50 6.69 -7.25
N ILE A 109 4.32 6.43 -6.23
CA ILE A 109 4.26 7.12 -4.94
C ILE A 109 5.16 8.34 -4.99
N TRP A 110 4.68 9.50 -4.58
CA TRP A 110 5.51 10.68 -4.43
C TRP A 110 5.92 10.88 -2.97
N ILE A 111 7.22 10.95 -2.72
CA ILE A 111 7.79 11.22 -1.41
C ILE A 111 8.49 12.58 -1.44
N THR A 112 7.97 13.51 -0.65
CA THR A 112 8.67 14.76 -0.32
C THR A 112 9.59 14.48 0.86
N ALA A 113 10.86 14.23 0.57
CA ALA A 113 11.86 13.82 1.56
C ALA A 113 12.56 15.01 2.24
N CYS A 114 12.29 16.24 1.82
CA CYS A 114 12.79 17.44 2.47
C CYS A 114 11.82 18.59 2.17
N TYR A 115 11.73 19.56 3.08
CA TYR A 115 11.07 20.82 2.80
C TYR A 115 11.84 21.94 3.50
N GLU A 116 12.41 22.84 2.69
CA GLU A 116 13.00 24.08 3.16
C GLU A 116 12.12 25.24 2.69
N GLU A 117 11.78 26.15 3.61
CA GLU A 117 10.91 27.28 3.29
C GLU A 117 11.49 28.17 2.16
N SER A 118 12.82 28.35 2.13
CA SER A 118 13.54 29.06 1.08
C SER A 118 13.40 28.44 -0.32
N LEU A 119 13.09 27.15 -0.40
CA LEU A 119 12.94 26.40 -1.64
C LEU A 119 11.49 26.19 -2.04
N HIS A 120 10.53 26.69 -1.25
CA HIS A 120 9.09 26.46 -1.45
C HIS A 120 8.63 26.63 -2.89
N GLN A 121 9.00 27.74 -3.54
CA GLN A 121 8.56 28.01 -4.91
C GLN A 121 9.11 26.97 -5.90
N GLN A 122 10.36 26.54 -5.72
CA GLN A 122 10.99 25.52 -6.55
C GLN A 122 10.35 24.14 -6.32
N TYR A 123 9.96 23.82 -5.08
CA TYR A 123 9.16 22.63 -4.77
C TYR A 123 7.83 22.66 -5.52
N CYS A 124 7.07 23.75 -5.42
CA CYS A 124 5.79 23.91 -6.14
C CYS A 124 5.96 23.77 -7.66
N ASP A 125 7.04 24.32 -8.21
CA ASP A 125 7.34 24.20 -9.63
C ASP A 125 7.70 22.77 -10.04
N LEU A 126 8.45 22.04 -9.19
CA LEU A 126 8.76 20.64 -9.42
C LEU A 126 7.50 19.78 -9.37
N GLU A 127 6.68 19.91 -8.33
CA GLU A 127 5.40 19.20 -8.17
C GLU A 127 4.48 19.43 -9.37
N ARG A 128 4.34 20.68 -9.81
CA ARG A 128 3.52 21.04 -10.97
C ARG A 128 4.03 20.40 -12.26
N ARG A 129 5.34 20.42 -12.50
CA ARG A 129 5.94 19.81 -13.71
C ARG A 129 5.88 18.27 -13.67
N SER A 130 5.86 17.68 -12.48
CA SER A 130 5.69 16.25 -12.27
C SER A 130 4.21 15.82 -12.22
N GLU A 131 3.28 16.76 -12.39
CA GLU A 131 1.83 16.54 -12.28
C GLU A 131 1.40 15.85 -10.97
N VAL A 132 1.98 16.28 -9.85
CA VAL A 132 1.56 15.84 -8.51
C VAL A 132 0.16 16.36 -8.19
N GLY A 133 -0.75 15.45 -7.85
CA GLY A 133 -2.19 15.73 -7.75
C GLY A 133 -2.88 15.89 -9.11
N GLY A 134 -2.21 15.48 -10.19
CA GLY A 134 -2.67 15.53 -11.58
C GLY A 134 -2.83 14.13 -12.17
N ALA A 135 -2.57 13.99 -13.47
CA ALA A 135 -2.74 12.73 -14.20
C ALA A 135 -1.62 11.71 -13.92
N THR A 136 -0.41 12.17 -13.60
CA THR A 136 0.75 11.29 -13.39
C THR A 136 0.80 10.72 -11.96
N ILE A 137 0.47 11.53 -10.94
CA ILE A 137 0.53 11.13 -9.54
C ILE A 137 -0.74 11.61 -8.84
N GLU A 138 -1.52 10.67 -8.34
CA GLU A 138 -2.73 10.99 -7.60
C GLU A 138 -2.39 11.60 -6.23
N THR A 139 -3.24 12.52 -5.77
CA THR A 139 -3.05 13.23 -4.51
C THR A 139 -2.98 12.28 -3.30
N ASP A 140 -3.63 11.13 -3.36
CA ASP A 140 -3.60 10.09 -2.32
C ASP A 140 -2.30 9.26 -2.28
N MET A 141 -1.49 9.34 -3.34
CA MET A 141 -0.18 8.68 -3.47
C MET A 141 0.99 9.56 -3.01
N VAL A 142 0.70 10.68 -2.34
CA VAL A 142 1.69 11.61 -1.80
C VAL A 142 2.00 11.33 -0.32
N LEU A 143 3.28 11.29 0.04
CA LEU A 143 3.83 11.20 1.39
C LEU A 143 4.77 12.39 1.63
N SER A 144 4.38 13.30 2.52
CA SER A 144 5.11 14.55 2.78
C SER A 144 5.45 14.74 4.25
N ASP A 145 6.00 13.70 4.87
CA ASP A 145 6.50 13.75 6.25
C ASP A 145 8.05 13.82 6.25
N PRO A 146 8.63 15.03 6.40
CA PRO A 146 10.08 15.20 6.39
C PRO A 146 10.75 14.58 7.62
N ASP A 147 10.08 14.48 8.77
CA ASP A 147 10.68 13.85 9.97
C ASP A 147 10.87 12.34 9.75
N VAL A 148 10.07 11.76 8.85
CA VAL A 148 10.15 10.35 8.48
C VAL A 148 11.06 10.11 7.28
N TYR A 149 10.98 10.93 6.23
CA TYR A 149 11.66 10.64 4.95
C TYR A 149 12.91 11.48 4.69
N ASN A 150 13.19 12.50 5.51
CA ASN A 150 14.45 13.24 5.41
C ASN A 150 15.60 12.48 6.06
N ILE A 151 16.48 11.99 5.22
CA ILE A 151 17.64 11.17 5.56
C ILE A 151 18.93 11.79 5.02
N ASN A 152 18.91 13.09 4.74
CA ASN A 152 20.07 13.85 4.26
C ASN A 152 20.68 13.31 2.96
N GLY A 153 19.83 12.85 2.03
CA GLY A 153 20.23 12.44 0.68
C GLY A 153 20.79 11.02 0.55
N ASP A 154 20.85 10.23 1.63
CA ASP A 154 21.29 8.82 1.57
C ASP A 154 20.21 7.93 0.94
N ILE A 155 20.28 7.72 -0.38
CA ILE A 155 19.25 6.97 -1.10
C ILE A 155 19.03 5.53 -0.59
N HIS A 156 20.06 4.90 -0.03
CA HIS A 156 19.93 3.55 0.51
C HIS A 156 19.21 3.54 1.86
N ALA A 157 19.49 4.54 2.70
CA ALA A 157 18.69 4.75 3.91
C ALA A 157 17.23 5.09 3.57
N LEU A 158 16.95 5.76 2.43
CA LEU A 158 15.57 6.06 2.00
C LEU A 158 14.86 4.79 1.65
N ALA A 159 15.52 3.98 0.82
CA ALA A 159 15.02 2.70 0.38
C ALA A 159 14.69 1.82 1.59
N ALA A 160 15.60 1.72 2.56
CA ALA A 160 15.36 0.97 3.79
C ALA A 160 14.17 1.54 4.61
N ARG A 161 14.06 2.88 4.71
CA ARG A 161 12.95 3.54 5.41
C ARG A 161 11.60 3.31 4.73
N ILE A 162 11.55 3.37 3.40
CA ILE A 162 10.35 3.05 2.61
C ILE A 162 9.94 1.61 2.87
N VAL A 163 10.89 0.68 2.82
CA VAL A 163 10.63 -0.75 3.05
C VAL A 163 10.11 -1.00 4.47
N GLU A 164 10.74 -0.41 5.48
CA GLU A 164 10.33 -0.51 6.89
C GLU A 164 8.91 0.01 7.13
N ARG A 165 8.53 1.10 6.45
CA ARG A 165 7.26 1.79 6.72
C ARG A 165 6.13 1.41 5.80
N LEU A 166 6.42 0.79 4.66
CA LEU A 166 5.42 0.46 3.64
C LEU A 166 5.55 -1.00 3.16
N PRO A 167 5.60 -2.00 4.06
CA PRO A 167 5.79 -3.40 3.67
C PRO A 167 4.66 -3.91 2.75
N GLY A 168 3.45 -3.36 2.86
CA GLY A 168 2.32 -3.70 2.01
C GLY A 168 2.49 -3.33 0.52
N LEU A 169 3.45 -2.46 0.17
CA LEU A 169 3.72 -2.14 -1.24
C LEU A 169 4.24 -3.34 -2.04
N PHE A 170 4.87 -4.29 -1.36
CA PHE A 170 5.61 -5.39 -1.98
C PHE A 170 4.80 -6.70 -2.02
N ASP A 171 3.49 -6.62 -1.79
CA ASP A 171 2.58 -7.77 -1.68
C ASP A 171 1.64 -7.97 -2.88
N ARG A 172 1.88 -7.28 -3.99
CA ARG A 172 1.11 -7.55 -5.21
C ARG A 172 1.61 -8.85 -5.85
N SER A 173 0.82 -9.31 -6.81
CA SER A 173 1.03 -10.60 -7.47
C SER A 173 1.99 -10.49 -8.68
N CYS A 174 2.59 -9.31 -8.92
CA CYS A 174 3.18 -8.96 -10.22
C CYS A 174 4.54 -9.63 -10.45
N ALA A 175 5.34 -9.79 -9.39
CA ALA A 175 6.68 -10.40 -9.45
C ALA A 175 6.73 -11.92 -9.73
N ILE A 176 5.62 -12.59 -10.12
CA ILE A 176 5.66 -13.99 -10.58
C ILE A 176 6.49 -14.13 -11.88
N ARG A 177 6.81 -13.03 -12.57
CA ARG A 177 7.67 -13.06 -13.76
C ARG A 177 9.14 -13.02 -13.37
N ARG A 178 9.76 -14.22 -13.34
CA ARG A 178 11.21 -14.45 -13.21
C ARG A 178 12.00 -13.82 -14.37
N GLY A 179 12.15 -12.50 -14.38
CA GLY A 179 13.19 -11.85 -15.17
C GLY A 179 14.54 -12.11 -14.49
N VAL A 180 15.48 -12.73 -15.21
CA VAL A 180 16.88 -12.82 -14.75
C VAL A 180 17.67 -11.89 -15.65
N GLY A 181 18.10 -10.74 -15.12
CA GLY A 181 18.81 -9.73 -15.90
C GLY A 181 18.91 -8.39 -15.20
N GLN A 182 19.85 -7.57 -15.66
CA GLN A 182 20.10 -6.19 -15.24
C GLN A 182 19.67 -5.18 -16.31
N ASP A 183 19.15 -5.66 -17.45
CA ASP A 183 18.58 -4.79 -18.47
C ASP A 183 17.23 -4.21 -18.01
N LEU A 184 16.84 -3.07 -18.58
CA LEU A 184 15.63 -2.35 -18.19
C LEU A 184 14.35 -3.20 -18.32
N VAL A 185 14.28 -4.11 -19.30
CA VAL A 185 13.12 -4.99 -19.48
C VAL A 185 13.04 -6.01 -18.35
N SER A 186 14.19 -6.60 -17.97
CA SER A 186 14.28 -7.52 -16.83
C SER A 186 14.00 -6.82 -15.49
N ILE A 187 14.49 -5.60 -15.29
CA ILE A 187 14.20 -4.78 -14.11
C ILE A 187 12.70 -4.52 -14.04
N HIS A 188 12.11 -3.97 -15.11
CA HIS A 188 10.69 -3.64 -15.17
C HIS A 188 9.78 -4.84 -14.83
N ARG A 189 10.10 -6.04 -15.32
CA ARG A 189 9.35 -7.28 -15.03
C ARG A 189 9.39 -7.73 -13.57
N ARG A 190 10.43 -7.33 -12.83
CA ARG A 190 10.61 -7.66 -11.42
C ARG A 190 10.08 -6.58 -10.49
N THR A 191 9.93 -5.36 -10.99
CA THR A 191 9.52 -4.23 -10.16
C THR A 191 8.08 -4.43 -9.70
N GLU A 192 7.86 -4.16 -8.42
CA GLU A 192 6.60 -4.25 -7.69
C GLU A 192 6.12 -2.87 -7.22
N ALA A 193 7.05 -1.97 -6.94
CA ALA A 193 6.77 -0.61 -6.49
C ALA A 193 7.63 0.43 -7.23
N LEU A 194 6.98 1.53 -7.60
CA LEU A 194 7.57 2.71 -8.25
C LEU A 194 7.42 3.91 -7.30
N VAL A 195 8.55 4.52 -6.94
CA VAL A 195 8.58 5.66 -6.02
C VAL A 195 9.35 6.82 -6.64
N TYR A 196 8.74 7.99 -6.61
CA TYR A 196 9.33 9.28 -6.96
C TYR A 196 9.71 10.03 -5.70
N VAL A 197 10.90 10.61 -5.69
CA VAL A 197 11.43 11.32 -4.52
C VAL A 197 11.81 12.73 -4.91
N ALA A 198 11.31 13.70 -4.15
CA ALA A 198 11.71 15.10 -4.17
C ALA A 198 12.42 15.46 -2.87
N ASP A 199 13.75 15.43 -2.91
CA ASP A 199 14.61 15.96 -1.85
C ASP A 199 15.24 17.30 -2.27
N ILE A 200 16.12 17.85 -1.43
CA ILE A 200 16.78 19.13 -1.70
C ILE A 200 17.58 19.11 -3.00
N GLU A 201 18.20 17.98 -3.35
CA GLU A 201 18.99 17.84 -4.58
C GLU A 201 18.08 17.86 -5.81
N CYS A 202 16.94 17.16 -5.73
CA CYS A 202 15.91 17.15 -6.76
C CYS A 202 15.40 18.57 -7.05
N VAL A 203 15.10 19.33 -6.01
CA VAL A 203 14.54 20.68 -6.16
C VAL A 203 15.56 21.67 -6.71
N VAL A 204 16.77 21.69 -6.16
CA VAL A 204 17.85 22.57 -6.65
C VAL A 204 18.28 22.16 -8.07
N GLY A 205 18.30 20.86 -8.36
CA GLY A 205 18.72 20.31 -9.64
C GLY A 205 17.64 20.26 -10.72
N GLY A 206 16.37 20.48 -10.35
CA GLY A 206 15.23 20.46 -11.27
C GLY A 206 14.90 19.07 -11.85
N PHE A 207 15.20 17.99 -11.12
CA PHE A 207 14.93 16.60 -11.52
C PHE A 207 14.21 15.83 -10.41
N VAL A 208 13.72 14.62 -10.71
CA VAL A 208 13.10 13.71 -9.74
C VAL A 208 13.92 12.43 -9.64
N LYS A 209 14.11 11.92 -8.41
CA LYS A 209 14.70 10.61 -8.19
C LYS A 209 13.64 9.54 -8.34
N VAL A 210 13.88 8.56 -9.20
CA VAL A 210 12.99 7.43 -9.44
C VAL A 210 13.60 6.17 -8.84
N LEU A 211 12.86 5.50 -7.97
CA LEU A 211 13.24 4.27 -7.30
C LEU A 211 12.30 3.13 -7.72
N LEU A 212 12.91 2.03 -8.17
CA LEU A 212 12.22 0.80 -8.54
C LEU A 212 12.57 -0.28 -7.52
N PHE A 213 11.55 -0.91 -6.93
CA PHE A 213 11.72 -1.99 -5.96
C PHE A 213 11.10 -3.28 -6.46
N ASP A 214 11.69 -4.44 -6.14
CA ASP A 214 11.02 -5.73 -6.36
C ASP A 214 10.10 -6.14 -5.19
N GLY A 215 9.41 -7.28 -5.33
CA GLY A 215 8.51 -7.83 -4.32
C GLY A 215 9.20 -8.28 -3.01
N HIS A 216 10.52 -8.21 -2.92
CA HIS A 216 11.29 -8.43 -1.69
C HIS A 216 11.74 -7.11 -1.05
N GLY A 217 11.31 -5.96 -1.59
CA GLY A 217 11.75 -4.64 -1.14
C GLY A 217 13.19 -4.33 -1.55
N GLN A 218 13.81 -5.08 -2.47
CA GLN A 218 15.15 -4.76 -2.94
C GLN A 218 15.08 -3.62 -3.96
N LEU A 219 15.93 -2.61 -3.76
CA LEU A 219 16.10 -1.52 -4.72
C LEU A 219 16.78 -2.05 -5.98
N LEU A 220 16.03 -2.12 -7.08
CA LEU A 220 16.50 -2.57 -8.39
C LEU A 220 17.20 -1.45 -9.18
N LEU A 221 16.66 -0.23 -9.09
CA LEU A 221 17.16 0.92 -9.82
C LEU A 221 16.91 2.20 -9.03
N ALA A 222 17.90 3.08 -9.02
CA ALA A 222 17.76 4.49 -8.67
C ALA A 222 18.24 5.34 -9.85
N SER A 223 17.38 6.20 -10.37
CA SER A 223 17.68 7.06 -11.52
C SER A 223 17.25 8.50 -11.27
N ARG A 224 17.77 9.42 -12.07
CA ARG A 224 17.35 10.83 -12.11
C ARG A 224 16.61 11.05 -13.41
N VAL A 225 15.41 11.59 -13.34
CA VAL A 225 14.49 11.74 -14.47
C VAL A 225 13.98 13.17 -14.51
N GLN A 226 13.80 13.72 -15.69
CA GLN A 226 13.19 15.05 -15.81
C GLN A 226 11.68 14.94 -15.52
N PRO A 227 11.07 15.92 -14.83
CA PRO A 227 9.64 15.90 -14.52
C PRO A 227 8.75 15.58 -15.73
N ASP A 228 9.08 16.16 -16.89
CA ASP A 228 8.31 16.02 -18.13
C ASP A 228 8.38 14.61 -18.75
N GLU A 229 9.30 13.76 -18.27
CA GLU A 229 9.45 12.36 -18.70
C GLU A 229 8.64 11.38 -17.82
N LEU A 230 8.12 11.84 -16.67
CA LEU A 230 7.45 10.97 -15.69
C LEU A 230 6.11 10.43 -16.20
N GLY A 231 5.36 11.21 -16.99
CA GLY A 231 4.08 10.76 -17.54
C GLY A 231 4.23 9.51 -18.40
N GLY A 232 5.23 9.48 -19.30
CA GLY A 232 5.53 8.31 -20.11
C GLY A 232 6.00 7.10 -19.28
N MET A 233 6.64 7.33 -18.14
CA MET A 233 7.02 6.26 -17.21
C MET A 233 5.84 5.69 -16.45
N ALA A 234 4.92 6.55 -16.00
CA ALA A 234 3.68 6.14 -15.35
C ALA A 234 2.79 5.35 -16.32
N ASP A 235 2.63 5.83 -17.57
CA ASP A 235 1.86 5.12 -18.60
C ASP A 235 2.44 3.74 -18.96
N LEU A 236 3.77 3.63 -19.04
CA LEU A 236 4.44 2.34 -19.26
C LEU A 236 4.19 1.38 -18.09
N TRP A 237 4.23 1.92 -16.88
CA TRP A 237 3.95 1.19 -15.65
C TRP A 237 2.49 0.73 -15.60
N GLU A 238 1.52 1.57 -15.89
CA GLU A 238 0.11 1.20 -15.88
C GLU A 238 -0.30 0.30 -17.06
N GLY A 239 0.28 0.51 -18.25
CA GLY A 239 -0.09 -0.19 -19.48
C GLY A 239 0.27 -1.68 -19.52
N GLU A 240 1.38 -2.09 -18.91
CA GLU A 240 1.70 -3.53 -18.75
C GLU A 240 0.99 -4.16 -17.54
N TYR A 241 0.70 -3.37 -16.50
CA TYR A 241 -0.03 -3.80 -15.30
C TYR A 241 -1.52 -4.00 -15.54
N ALA A 242 -2.19 -3.16 -16.35
CA ALA A 242 -3.59 -3.35 -16.75
C ALA A 242 -3.78 -4.67 -17.51
N ARG A 243 -2.76 -5.13 -18.23
CA ARG A 243 -2.80 -6.39 -19.01
C ARG A 243 -2.53 -7.64 -18.15
N GLY A 244 -1.97 -7.49 -16.95
CA GLY A 244 -1.69 -8.59 -16.01
C GLY A 244 -2.60 -8.63 -14.78
N SER A 245 -3.14 -7.50 -14.34
CA SER A 245 -4.02 -7.37 -13.16
C SER A 245 -5.51 -7.54 -13.49
N ALA A 246 -5.92 -7.42 -14.76
CA ALA A 246 -7.31 -7.64 -15.18
C ALA A 246 -7.85 -9.03 -14.77
N THR A 247 -7.01 -10.05 -14.62
CA THR A 247 -7.48 -11.38 -14.20
C THR A 247 -7.65 -11.54 -12.69
N ASP A 248 -6.98 -10.74 -11.86
CA ASP A 248 -6.94 -10.93 -10.39
C ASP A 248 -7.56 -9.77 -9.60
N HIS A 249 -7.45 -8.51 -10.07
CA HIS A 249 -7.95 -7.33 -9.37
C HIS A 249 -9.41 -6.97 -9.72
N GLU A 250 -9.88 -7.23 -10.95
CA GLU A 250 -11.29 -6.99 -11.32
C GLU A 250 -12.25 -7.82 -10.45
N ARG A 251 -11.90 -9.07 -10.11
CA ARG A 251 -12.71 -9.90 -9.19
C ARG A 251 -12.79 -9.37 -7.76
N ALA A 252 -11.79 -8.61 -7.31
CA ALA A 252 -11.75 -8.05 -5.96
C ALA A 252 -12.46 -6.70 -5.90
N PHE A 253 -12.28 -5.84 -6.91
CA PHE A 253 -12.88 -4.51 -6.99
C PHE A 253 -14.34 -4.49 -7.48
N ASP A 254 -14.79 -5.44 -8.31
CA ASP A 254 -16.21 -5.53 -8.68
C ASP A 254 -17.10 -5.81 -7.45
N LYS A 255 -16.57 -6.51 -6.44
CA LYS A 255 -17.24 -6.69 -5.14
C LYS A 255 -17.32 -5.41 -4.29
N PHE A 256 -16.47 -4.41 -4.54
CA PHE A 256 -16.52 -3.11 -3.84
C PHE A 256 -17.64 -2.19 -4.34
N LYS A 257 -18.11 -2.37 -5.58
CA LYS A 257 -19.22 -1.59 -6.16
C LYS A 257 -20.61 -2.10 -5.73
N ASP A 258 -20.69 -3.35 -5.29
CA ASP A 258 -21.94 -4.04 -4.92
C ASP A 258 -22.19 -4.13 -3.40
N LEU A 259 -21.71 -3.17 -2.61
CA LEU A 259 -22.18 -3.04 -1.23
C LEU A 259 -23.67 -2.63 -1.24
N PRO A 260 -24.57 -3.35 -0.55
CA PRO A 260 -25.98 -2.97 -0.50
C PRO A 260 -26.11 -1.61 0.18
N LYS A 261 -26.63 -0.61 -0.57
CA LYS A 261 -27.13 0.61 0.05
C LYS A 261 -28.25 0.22 1.00
N ASP A 262 -28.08 0.53 2.28
CA ASP A 262 -29.06 0.31 3.33
C ASP A 262 -30.48 0.61 2.84
N LYS A 263 -31.33 -0.42 2.81
CA LYS A 263 -32.78 -0.21 2.71
C LYS A 263 -33.29 0.10 4.11
N PRO A 264 -34.04 1.19 4.31
CA PRO A 264 -34.64 1.46 5.60
C PRO A 264 -35.66 0.37 5.94
N ALA A 265 -35.60 -0.09 7.19
CA ALA A 265 -36.50 -1.08 7.75
C ALA A 265 -37.97 -0.65 7.56
N LYS A 266 -38.78 -1.51 6.95
CA LYS A 266 -40.24 -1.42 7.06
C LYS A 266 -40.74 -2.39 8.12
N GLN A 267 -41.36 -1.82 9.14
CA GLN A 267 -42.25 -2.46 10.11
C GLN A 267 -43.55 -2.94 9.44
N GLY A 268 -44.09 -4.06 9.94
CA GLY A 268 -45.44 -4.59 9.66
C GLY A 268 -45.56 -5.32 8.31
N SER A 269 -46.24 -6.45 8.15
CA SER A 269 -47.41 -6.99 8.86
C SER A 269 -47.55 -8.51 8.62
N ASP A 270 -48.40 -9.12 9.43
CA ASP A 270 -48.75 -10.55 9.54
C ASP A 270 -49.22 -11.27 8.26
N ALA A 271 -48.95 -12.58 8.20
CA ALA A 271 -49.88 -13.71 7.94
C ALA A 271 -49.04 -14.97 7.61
N GLU A 272 -48.91 -15.99 8.47
CA GLU A 272 -49.85 -17.07 8.84
C GLU A 272 -50.09 -18.16 7.76
N TRP A 273 -49.76 -19.42 8.15
CA TRP A 273 -50.19 -20.76 7.66
C TRP A 273 -49.77 -21.19 6.22
N GLU A 274 -49.53 -22.45 5.84
CA GLU A 274 -49.68 -23.78 6.45
C GLU A 274 -48.96 -24.86 5.58
N THR A 275 -48.41 -25.87 6.24
CA THR A 275 -48.37 -27.33 5.94
C THR A 275 -48.09 -27.97 4.56
N GLU A 276 -47.15 -28.93 4.64
CA GLU A 276 -47.20 -30.37 4.25
C GLU A 276 -47.12 -30.87 2.79
N SER A 277 -46.19 -31.84 2.65
CA SER A 277 -46.27 -33.10 1.86
C SER A 277 -46.27 -32.96 0.32
N GLU A 278 -45.84 -33.92 -0.50
CA GLU A 278 -45.61 -35.34 -0.37
C GLU A 278 -44.80 -35.81 -1.60
N TYR A 279 -44.01 -36.89 -1.44
CA TYR A 279 -43.65 -37.94 -2.42
C TYR A 279 -43.55 -37.67 -3.94
N GLY A 280 -42.49 -38.19 -4.57
CA GLY A 280 -42.50 -38.44 -6.02
C GLY A 280 -41.19 -38.92 -6.64
N SER A 281 -40.77 -40.14 -6.31
CA SER A 281 -39.75 -40.90 -7.04
C SER A 281 -40.24 -41.31 -8.43
N ALA A 282 -39.43 -41.16 -9.49
CA ALA A 282 -39.43 -42.06 -10.65
C ALA A 282 -38.22 -41.80 -11.59
N CYS A 283 -37.42 -42.86 -11.72
CA CYS A 283 -36.60 -43.31 -12.85
C CYS A 283 -35.47 -42.44 -13.40
#